data_AF-A0A657AZB1-F1
#
_entry.id   AF-A0A657AZB1-F1
#
_cell.length_a   1.000
_cell.length_b   1.000
_cell.length_c   1.000
_cell.angle_alpha   90.00
_cell.angle_beta   90.00
_cell.angle_gamma   90.00
#
_symmetry.space_group_name_H-M   'P 1'
#
loop_
_entity.id
_entity.type
_entity.pdbx_description
1 polymer ?
#
loop_
_entity_poly.entity_id
_entity_poly.type
_entity_poly.pdbx_seq_one_letter_code
_entity_poly.pdbx_strand_id
1 'polypeptide(L)'
;MSTFSSSSRTLFVLAAFVIVVAGMRAAESIMVTFLLSGFFAIICAPPFLYLQKKGTPAWLSLILVVIFISLFQLLLISIIGSSAKEFSNDLPVYQEKLQSITANSINALGQWGIEIPRQRLLETFDPSSIFQTAMGALGSLGGVLSNSFLIILTVVFMLFESLSLPNKLHRAFGENNSQIEHIDRFLATVKTYMTIKALVSLATGALIYVGLLLIGVDYPLLWAVLAFFLNFVPNIGSIIAAVPTV
;
A
#
# COMPACT_ATOMS: atom_id res chain seq x y z
N MET A 1 -35.57 -22.52 -19.38
CA MET A 1 -34.65 -21.41 -19.71
C MET A 1 -33.80 -21.84 -20.89
N SER A 2 -34.38 -21.79 -22.09
CA SER A 2 -33.83 -22.40 -23.31
C SER A 2 -33.02 -21.39 -24.14
N THR A 3 -31.83 -21.84 -24.52
CA THR A 3 -31.20 -21.67 -25.84
C THR A 3 -30.90 -20.25 -26.30
N PHE A 4 -30.01 -19.56 -25.58
CA PHE A 4 -29.15 -18.58 -26.23
C PHE A 4 -28.23 -19.31 -27.23
N SER A 5 -28.17 -18.82 -28.47
CA SER A 5 -27.13 -19.22 -29.43
C SER A 5 -25.74 -19.07 -28.79
N SER A 6 -24.78 -19.93 -29.14
CA SER A 6 -23.41 -19.85 -28.63
C SER A 6 -22.84 -18.42 -28.74
N SER A 7 -23.19 -17.69 -29.80
CA SER A 7 -22.79 -16.30 -30.03
C SER A 7 -23.47 -15.29 -29.10
N SER A 8 -24.74 -15.50 -28.71
CA SER A 8 -25.39 -14.61 -27.75
C SER A 8 -24.91 -14.89 -26.32
N ARG A 9 -24.61 -16.14 -25.99
CA ARG A 9 -24.00 -16.50 -24.70
C ARG A 9 -22.62 -15.86 -24.54
N THR A 10 -21.78 -15.88 -25.59
CA THR A 10 -20.46 -15.21 -25.54
C THR A 10 -20.59 -13.69 -25.41
N LEU A 11 -21.54 -13.07 -26.13
CA LEU A 11 -21.84 -11.64 -25.97
C LEU A 11 -22.31 -11.28 -24.55
N PHE A 12 -23.17 -12.09 -23.94
CA PHE A 12 -23.60 -11.88 -22.54
C PHE A 12 -22.44 -12.03 -21.56
N VAL A 13 -21.56 -13.02 -21.74
CA VAL A 13 -20.38 -13.20 -20.88
C VAL A 13 -19.41 -12.03 -21.03
N LEU A 14 -19.17 -11.56 -22.27
CA LEU A 14 -18.33 -10.39 -22.52
C LEU A 14 -18.94 -9.11 -21.94
N ALA A 15 -20.24 -8.91 -22.09
CA ALA A 15 -20.94 -7.77 -21.50
C ALA A 15 -20.87 -7.81 -19.96
N ALA A 16 -21.14 -8.97 -19.36
CA ALA A 16 -21.01 -9.16 -17.91
C ALA A 16 -19.58 -8.91 -17.43
N PHE A 17 -18.58 -9.41 -18.17
CA PHE A 17 -17.17 -9.17 -17.87
C PHE A 17 -16.83 -7.68 -17.91
N VAL A 18 -17.24 -6.96 -18.97
CA VAL A 18 -17.02 -5.51 -19.09
C VAL A 18 -17.72 -4.75 -17.97
N ILE A 19 -18.95 -5.11 -17.61
CA ILE A 19 -19.69 -4.48 -16.51
C ILE A 19 -18.99 -4.71 -15.18
N VAL A 20 -18.51 -5.93 -14.90
CA VAL A 20 -17.77 -6.23 -13.67
C VAL A 20 -16.46 -5.46 -13.62
N VAL A 21 -15.68 -5.43 -14.71
CA VAL A 21 -14.41 -4.68 -14.77
C VAL A 21 -14.65 -3.18 -14.64
N ALA A 22 -15.66 -2.63 -15.33
CA ALA A 22 -16.03 -1.23 -15.21
C ALA A 22 -16.52 -0.89 -13.81
N GLY A 23 -17.31 -1.77 -13.18
CA GLY A 23 -17.76 -1.64 -11.79
C GLY A 23 -16.60 -1.67 -10.81
N MET A 24 -15.65 -2.59 -10.97
CA MET A 24 -14.43 -2.65 -10.16
C MET A 24 -13.58 -1.38 -10.32
N ARG A 25 -13.43 -0.85 -11.54
CA ARG A 25 -12.71 0.39 -11.80
C ARG A 25 -13.43 1.60 -11.17
N ALA A 26 -14.75 1.66 -11.27
CA ALA A 26 -15.54 2.71 -10.62
C ALA A 26 -15.45 2.64 -9.09
N ALA A 27 -15.31 1.43 -8.54
CA ALA A 27 -15.16 1.16 -7.12
C ALA A 27 -13.70 1.20 -6.62
N GLU A 28 -12.72 1.60 -7.44
CA GLU A 28 -11.30 1.55 -7.10
C GLU A 28 -10.98 2.22 -5.76
N SER A 29 -11.52 3.41 -5.49
CA SER A 29 -11.25 4.14 -4.23
C SER A 29 -11.77 3.39 -3.00
N ILE A 30 -12.94 2.78 -3.10
CA ILE A 30 -13.56 1.98 -2.03
C ILE A 30 -12.80 0.67 -1.88
N MET A 31 -12.42 0.04 -2.99
CA MET A 31 -11.67 -1.22 -3.02
C MET A 31 -10.30 -1.05 -2.34
N VAL A 32 -9.55 0.01 -2.66
CA VAL A 32 -8.27 0.33 -2.01
C VAL A 32 -8.47 0.55 -0.52
N THR A 33 -9.47 1.34 -0.14
CA THR A 33 -9.80 1.60 1.28
C THR A 33 -10.15 0.31 2.01
N PHE A 34 -10.96 -0.57 1.40
CA PHE A 34 -11.35 -1.86 1.95
C PHE A 34 -10.16 -2.80 2.11
N LEU A 35 -9.29 -2.91 1.10
CA LEU A 35 -8.08 -3.72 1.16
C LEU A 35 -7.13 -3.22 2.27
N LEU A 36 -6.93 -1.90 2.37
CA LEU A 36 -6.11 -1.30 3.42
C LEU A 36 -6.73 -1.52 4.82
N SER A 37 -8.05 -1.45 4.90
CA SER A 37 -8.78 -1.75 6.14
C SER A 37 -8.65 -3.22 6.53
N GLY A 38 -8.67 -4.14 5.56
CA GLY A 38 -8.41 -5.57 5.78
C GLY A 38 -7.01 -5.80 6.30
N PHE A 39 -6.03 -5.10 5.76
CA PHE A 39 -4.67 -5.11 6.26
C PHE A 39 -4.59 -4.64 7.73
N PHE A 40 -5.14 -3.47 8.05
CA PHE A 40 -5.18 -2.96 9.43
C PHE A 40 -5.95 -3.89 10.36
N ALA A 41 -7.08 -4.45 9.92
CA ALA A 41 -7.87 -5.39 10.70
C ALA A 41 -7.09 -6.68 11.01
N ILE A 42 -6.29 -7.19 10.07
CA ILE A 42 -5.44 -8.37 10.30
C ILE A 42 -4.33 -8.05 11.31
N ILE A 43 -3.69 -6.89 11.22
CA ILE A 43 -2.66 -6.44 12.18
C ILE A 43 -3.26 -6.22 13.57
N CYS A 44 -4.48 -5.68 13.63
CA CYS A 44 -5.16 -5.37 14.89
C CYS A 44 -5.97 -6.54 15.45
N ALA A 45 -6.15 -7.62 14.68
CA ALA A 45 -6.89 -8.80 15.13
C ALA A 45 -6.23 -9.51 16.33
N PRO A 46 -4.91 -9.75 16.39
CA PRO A 46 -4.28 -10.35 17.56
C PRO A 46 -4.54 -9.59 18.87
N PRO A 47 -4.30 -8.26 18.99
CA PRO A 47 -4.60 -7.54 20.22
C PRO A 47 -6.10 -7.50 20.53
N PHE A 48 -6.97 -7.37 19.51
CA PHE A 48 -8.42 -7.41 19.68
C PHE A 48 -8.90 -8.75 20.28
N LEU A 49 -8.47 -9.88 19.69
CA LEU A 49 -8.84 -11.22 20.16
C LEU A 49 -8.21 -11.54 21.51
N TYR A 50 -7.01 -11.05 21.78
CA TYR A 50 -6.36 -11.21 23.08
C TYR A 50 -7.13 -10.50 24.20
N LEU A 51 -7.60 -9.27 23.95
CA LEU A 51 -8.47 -8.54 24.89
C LEU A 51 -9.78 -9.30 25.14
N GLN A 52 -10.43 -9.78 24.08
CA GLN A 52 -11.67 -10.54 24.19
C GLN A 52 -11.49 -11.84 24.98
N LYS A 53 -10.37 -12.58 24.77
CA LYS A 53 -10.01 -13.76 25.57
C LYS A 53 -9.81 -13.45 27.05
N LYS A 54 -9.41 -12.23 27.38
CA LYS A 54 -9.24 -11.76 28.78
C LYS A 54 -10.56 -11.36 29.44
N GLY A 55 -11.69 -11.55 28.77
CA GLY A 55 -13.03 -11.29 29.31
C GLY A 55 -13.51 -9.85 29.16
N THR A 56 -12.81 -9.00 28.38
CA THR A 56 -13.33 -7.65 28.11
C THR A 56 -14.56 -7.72 27.19
N PRO A 57 -15.64 -6.98 27.47
CA PRO A 57 -16.81 -6.91 26.60
C PRO A 57 -16.41 -6.44 25.19
N ALA A 58 -17.05 -6.99 24.15
CA ALA A 58 -16.70 -6.71 22.75
C ALA A 58 -16.68 -5.20 22.42
N TRP A 59 -17.60 -4.42 22.99
CA TRP A 59 -17.67 -2.96 22.76
C TRP A 59 -16.46 -2.21 23.34
N LEU A 60 -15.95 -2.63 24.51
CA LEU A 60 -14.76 -2.05 25.13
C LEU A 60 -13.49 -2.41 24.34
N SER A 61 -13.35 -3.66 23.91
CA SER A 61 -12.22 -4.08 23.05
C SER A 61 -12.21 -3.29 21.75
N LEU A 62 -13.38 -3.08 21.15
CA LEU A 62 -13.54 -2.33 19.92
C LEU A 62 -13.15 -0.86 20.11
N ILE A 63 -13.66 -0.18 21.14
CA ILE A 63 -13.29 1.21 21.43
C ILE A 63 -11.78 1.35 21.63
N LEU A 64 -11.16 0.45 22.39
CA LEU A 64 -9.72 0.49 22.65
C LEU A 64 -8.92 0.35 21.34
N VAL A 65 -9.28 -0.61 20.50
CA VAL A 65 -8.62 -0.82 19.20
C VAL A 65 -8.85 0.38 18.27
N VAL A 66 -10.04 0.96 18.24
CA VAL A 66 -10.32 2.17 17.45
C VAL A 66 -9.48 3.35 17.90
N ILE A 67 -9.38 3.57 19.21
CA ILE A 67 -8.53 4.64 19.77
C ILE A 67 -7.07 4.39 19.38
N PHE A 68 -6.59 3.16 19.53
CA PHE A 68 -5.22 2.79 19.16
C PHE A 68 -4.94 3.06 17.67
N ILE A 69 -5.81 2.62 16.77
CA ILE A 69 -5.67 2.83 15.33
C ILE A 69 -5.74 4.31 14.99
N SER A 70 -6.66 5.06 15.60
CA SER A 70 -6.82 6.49 15.37
C SER A 70 -5.58 7.28 15.79
N LEU A 71 -5.02 6.96 16.97
CA LEU A 71 -3.77 7.56 17.46
C LEU A 71 -2.59 7.22 16.56
N PHE A 72 -2.46 5.96 16.17
CA PHE A 72 -1.41 5.50 15.26
C PHE A 72 -1.49 6.21 13.90
N GLN A 73 -2.70 6.34 13.35
CA GLN A 73 -2.93 7.03 12.08
C GLN A 73 -2.64 8.53 12.16
N LEU A 74 -3.07 9.21 13.24
CA LEU A 74 -2.74 10.62 13.46
C LEU A 74 -1.22 10.84 13.56
N LEU A 75 -0.51 9.95 14.26
CA LEU A 75 0.94 10.00 14.37
C LEU A 75 1.62 9.83 13.00
N LEU A 76 1.18 8.85 12.20
CA LEU A 76 1.70 8.66 10.84
C LEU A 76 1.41 9.87 9.94
N ILE A 77 0.18 10.39 9.94
CA ILE A 77 -0.18 11.55 9.12
C ILE A 77 0.66 12.77 9.50
N SER A 78 0.85 13.02 10.80
CA SER A 78 1.63 14.15 11.28
C SER A 78 3.07 14.06 10.81
N ILE A 79 3.70 12.89 10.97
CA ILE A 79 5.11 12.66 10.65
C ILE A 79 5.34 12.67 9.13
N ILE A 80 4.55 11.88 8.40
CA ILE A 80 4.67 11.80 6.94
C ILE A 80 4.35 13.16 6.33
N GLY A 81 3.31 13.84 6.84
CA GLY A 81 2.90 15.16 6.37
C GLY A 81 3.98 16.22 6.59
N SER A 82 4.63 16.24 7.75
CA SER A 82 5.73 17.18 8.01
C SER A 82 6.96 16.84 7.15
N SER A 83 7.39 15.57 7.12
CA SER A 83 8.57 15.18 6.33
C SER A 83 8.36 15.32 4.83
N ALA A 84 7.16 15.05 4.31
CA ALA A 84 6.85 15.27 2.90
C ALA A 84 6.84 16.77 2.56
N LYS A 85 6.36 17.63 3.46
CA LYS A 85 6.38 19.07 3.29
C LYS A 85 7.81 19.61 3.30
N GLU A 86 8.64 19.18 4.24
CA GLU A 86 10.06 19.56 4.34
C GLU A 86 10.83 19.10 3.10
N PHE A 87 10.67 17.83 2.71
CA PHE A 87 11.25 17.30 1.47
C PHE A 87 10.81 18.08 0.22
N SER A 88 9.54 18.48 0.14
CA SER A 88 9.04 19.31 -0.96
C SER A 88 9.67 20.70 -1.00
N ASN A 89 10.01 21.28 0.17
CA ASN A 89 10.67 22.58 0.25
C ASN A 89 12.16 22.47 -0.12
N ASP A 90 12.80 21.36 0.21
CA ASP A 90 14.21 21.09 -0.11
C ASP A 90 14.41 20.55 -1.54
N LEU A 91 13.32 20.30 -2.26
CA LEU A 91 13.36 19.75 -3.62
C LEU A 91 14.26 20.54 -4.58
N PRO A 92 14.22 21.89 -4.64
CA PRO A 92 15.12 22.66 -5.48
C PRO A 92 16.61 22.44 -5.11
N VAL A 93 16.91 22.30 -3.81
CA VAL A 93 18.27 22.06 -3.32
C VAL A 93 18.77 20.68 -3.75
N TYR A 94 17.93 19.65 -3.69
CA TYR A 94 18.29 18.32 -4.18
C TYR A 94 18.48 18.29 -5.71
N GLN A 95 17.67 19.04 -6.46
CA GLN A 95 17.83 19.18 -7.91
C GLN A 95 19.18 19.84 -8.26
N GLU A 96 19.53 20.95 -7.61
CA GLU A 96 20.82 21.61 -7.81
C GLU A 96 22.00 20.69 -7.45
N LYS A 97 21.91 19.97 -6.31
CA LYS A 97 22.94 18.98 -5.92
C LYS A 97 23.09 17.89 -6.97
N LEU A 98 22.01 17.29 -7.46
CA LEU A 98 22.10 16.25 -8.49
C LEU A 98 22.65 16.78 -9.81
N GLN A 99 22.25 17.99 -10.21
CA GLN A 99 22.81 18.64 -11.41
C GLN A 99 24.31 18.88 -11.24
N SER A 100 24.76 19.30 -10.06
CA SER A 100 26.19 19.50 -9.78
C SER A 100 26.99 18.19 -9.76
N ILE A 101 26.45 17.11 -9.17
CA ILE A 101 27.08 15.78 -9.15
C ILE A 101 27.18 15.22 -10.57
N THR A 102 26.11 15.37 -11.36
CA THR A 102 26.08 14.93 -12.76
C THR A 102 27.08 15.73 -13.59
N ALA A 103 27.12 17.05 -13.42
CA ALA A 103 28.08 17.93 -14.07
C ALA A 103 29.53 17.55 -13.74
N ASN A 104 29.84 17.31 -12.47
CA ASN A 104 31.17 16.92 -12.01
C ASN A 104 31.57 15.54 -12.54
N SER A 105 30.62 14.59 -12.57
CA SER A 105 30.84 13.25 -13.12
C SER A 105 31.14 13.28 -14.61
N ILE A 106 30.39 14.07 -15.39
CA ILE A 106 30.63 14.28 -16.83
C ILE A 106 32.00 14.92 -17.05
N ASN A 107 32.36 15.93 -16.25
CA ASN A 107 33.67 16.58 -16.36
C ASN A 107 34.82 15.61 -16.05
N ALA A 108 34.67 14.74 -15.06
CA ALA A 108 35.66 13.69 -14.74
C ALA A 108 35.79 12.65 -15.87
N LEU A 109 34.67 12.27 -16.51
CA LEU A 109 34.65 11.38 -17.67
C LEU A 109 35.26 12.03 -18.91
N GLY A 110 35.06 13.34 -19.08
CA GLY A 110 35.69 14.13 -20.15
C GLY A 110 37.22 14.14 -20.04
N GLN A 111 37.77 14.15 -18.82
CA GLN A 111 39.22 14.01 -18.60
C GLN A 111 39.77 12.64 -19.03
N TRP A 112 38.90 11.63 -19.16
CA TRP A 112 39.24 10.29 -19.65
C TRP A 112 38.94 10.11 -21.15
N GLY A 113 38.61 11.20 -21.86
CA GLY A 113 38.37 11.21 -23.31
C GLY A 113 36.96 10.80 -23.74
N ILE A 114 36.01 10.70 -22.80
CA ILE A 114 34.60 10.39 -23.09
C ILE A 114 33.80 11.69 -23.06
N GLU A 115 33.53 12.28 -24.23
CA GLU A 115 32.66 13.45 -24.36
C GLU A 115 31.20 13.03 -24.37
N ILE A 116 30.53 13.10 -23.22
CA ILE A 116 29.09 12.87 -23.15
C ILE A 116 28.36 14.21 -23.33
N PRO A 117 27.50 14.37 -24.35
CA PRO A 117 26.73 15.60 -24.54
C PRO A 117 25.76 15.79 -23.38
N ARG A 118 26.07 16.77 -22.52
CA ARG A 118 25.34 17.10 -21.29
C ARG A 118 23.84 17.36 -21.52
N GLN A 119 23.49 17.93 -22.67
CA GLN A 119 22.10 18.18 -23.08
C GLN A 119 21.30 16.89 -23.32
N ARG A 120 21.88 15.87 -23.97
CA ARG A 120 21.19 14.58 -24.20
C ARG A 120 20.96 13.81 -22.90
N LEU A 121 21.90 13.91 -21.94
CA LEU A 121 21.75 13.28 -20.63
C LEU A 121 20.68 13.95 -19.77
N LEU A 122 20.59 15.29 -19.78
CA LEU A 122 19.57 16.01 -19.02
C LEU A 122 18.18 15.91 -19.66
N GLU A 123 18.09 15.70 -20.98
CA GLU A 123 16.83 15.41 -21.68
C GLU A 123 16.29 14.00 -21.40
N THR A 124 17.17 12.98 -21.27
CA THR A 124 16.80 11.58 -20.97
C THR A 124 16.69 11.29 -19.46
N PHE A 125 17.51 11.93 -18.63
CA PHE A 125 17.46 11.81 -17.16
C PHE A 125 17.09 13.15 -16.56
N ASP A 126 15.79 13.45 -16.51
CA ASP A 126 15.27 14.57 -15.72
C ASP A 126 15.09 14.12 -14.26
N PRO A 127 15.93 14.60 -13.31
CA PRO A 127 15.80 14.25 -11.90
C PRO A 127 14.41 14.64 -11.35
N SER A 128 13.78 15.65 -11.96
CA SER A 128 12.46 16.15 -11.58
C SER A 128 11.38 15.08 -11.70
N SER A 129 11.44 14.20 -12.70
CA SER A 129 10.44 13.14 -12.90
C SER A 129 10.49 12.07 -11.81
N ILE A 130 11.70 11.71 -11.36
CA ILE A 130 11.90 10.75 -10.25
C ILE A 130 11.31 11.32 -8.98
N PHE A 131 11.61 12.58 -8.68
CA PHE A 131 11.08 13.27 -7.51
C PHE A 131 9.57 13.48 -7.56
N GLN A 132 9.00 13.84 -8.72
CA GLN A 132 7.56 13.93 -8.89
C GLN A 132 6.86 12.59 -8.68
N THR A 133 7.46 11.48 -9.14
CA THR A 133 6.93 10.14 -8.91
C THR A 133 6.95 9.79 -7.42
N ALA A 134 8.05 10.08 -6.73
CA ALA A 134 8.15 9.89 -5.28
C ALA A 134 7.13 10.74 -4.51
N MET A 135 6.96 12.01 -4.89
CA MET A 135 5.97 12.93 -4.31
C MET A 135 4.54 12.48 -4.61
N GLY A 136 4.26 11.94 -5.80
CA GLY A 136 2.97 11.35 -6.14
C GLY A 136 2.66 10.11 -5.30
N ALA A 137 3.65 9.24 -5.09
CA ALA A 137 3.51 8.09 -4.19
C ALA A 137 3.24 8.53 -2.74
N LEU A 138 4.01 9.49 -2.22
CA LEU A 138 3.79 10.06 -0.88
C LEU A 138 2.44 10.75 -0.75
N GLY A 139 2.04 11.52 -1.76
CA GLY A 139 0.76 12.22 -1.81
C GLY A 139 -0.43 11.26 -1.87
N SER A 140 -0.33 10.17 -2.64
CA SER A 140 -1.36 9.13 -2.69
C SER A 140 -1.51 8.39 -1.37
N LEU A 141 -0.39 8.01 -0.73
CA LEU A 141 -0.40 7.43 0.62
C LEU A 141 -1.00 8.41 1.63
N GLY A 142 -0.56 9.67 1.62
CA GLY A 142 -1.09 10.73 2.47
C GLY A 142 -2.58 10.98 2.25
N GLY A 143 -3.07 10.96 1.02
CA GLY A 143 -4.48 11.12 0.67
C GLY A 143 -5.34 9.97 1.16
N VAL A 144 -4.88 8.73 1.01
CA VAL A 144 -5.55 7.55 1.56
C VAL A 144 -5.57 7.62 3.08
N LEU A 145 -4.45 7.92 3.73
CA LEU A 145 -4.39 8.09 5.18
C LEU A 145 -5.27 9.25 5.66
N SER A 146 -5.41 10.33 4.88
CA SER A 146 -6.28 11.47 5.19
C SER A 146 -7.76 11.11 5.12
N ASN A 147 -8.14 10.10 4.34
CA ASN A 147 -9.47 9.51 4.37
C ASN A 147 -9.66 8.60 5.61
N SER A 148 -9.19 9.06 6.77
CA SER A 148 -9.10 8.28 8.00
C SER A 148 -10.46 7.80 8.47
N PHE A 149 -11.50 8.62 8.30
CA PHE A 149 -12.85 8.28 8.71
C PHE A 149 -13.34 6.99 8.05
N LEU A 150 -13.20 6.86 6.72
CA LEU A 150 -13.62 5.66 6.00
C LEU A 150 -12.76 4.44 6.33
N ILE A 151 -11.46 4.61 6.52
CA ILE A 151 -10.56 3.52 6.95
C ILE A 151 -10.98 3.03 8.33
N ILE A 152 -11.11 3.92 9.31
CA ILE A 152 -11.50 3.57 10.68
C ILE A 152 -12.86 2.88 10.69
N LEU A 153 -13.85 3.45 10.00
CA LEU A 153 -15.18 2.86 9.88
C LEU A 153 -15.13 1.43 9.33
N THR A 154 -14.38 1.23 8.24
CA THR A 154 -14.28 -0.07 7.58
C THR A 154 -13.51 -1.07 8.43
N VAL A 155 -12.43 -0.66 9.12
CA VAL A 155 -11.71 -1.52 10.06
C VAL A 155 -12.61 -1.94 11.23
N VAL A 156 -13.41 -1.03 11.77
CA VAL A 156 -14.40 -1.33 12.81
C VAL A 156 -15.38 -2.39 12.33
N PHE A 157 -15.96 -2.19 11.13
CA PHE A 157 -16.86 -3.17 10.54
C PHE A 157 -16.18 -4.52 10.32
N MET A 158 -14.94 -4.55 9.83
CA MET A 158 -14.20 -5.78 9.61
C MET A 158 -13.86 -6.52 10.91
N LEU A 159 -13.43 -5.82 11.95
CA LEU A 159 -13.14 -6.42 13.26
C LEU A 159 -14.41 -6.94 13.92
N PHE A 160 -15.53 -6.23 13.78
CA PHE A 160 -16.82 -6.67 14.27
C PHE A 160 -17.35 -7.89 13.50
N GLU A 161 -17.32 -7.84 12.17
CA GLU A 161 -17.73 -8.96 11.32
C GLU A 161 -16.81 -10.16 11.45
N SER A 162 -15.51 -10.00 11.73
CA SER A 162 -14.56 -11.11 11.98
C SER A 162 -15.07 -12.12 13.01
N LEU A 163 -15.87 -11.67 13.99
CA LEU A 163 -16.49 -12.54 15.00
C LEU A 163 -17.73 -13.30 14.50
N SER A 164 -18.43 -12.79 13.49
CA SER A 164 -19.75 -13.29 13.06
C SER A 164 -19.76 -13.88 11.64
N LEU A 165 -18.84 -13.45 10.79
CA LEU A 165 -18.71 -13.80 9.38
C LEU A 165 -18.50 -15.30 9.18
N PRO A 166 -17.62 -16.00 9.94
CA PRO A 166 -17.51 -17.46 9.83
C PRO A 166 -18.84 -18.17 10.11
N ASN A 167 -19.56 -17.76 11.15
CA ASN A 167 -20.84 -18.37 11.54
C ASN A 167 -21.94 -18.07 10.51
N LYS A 168 -21.98 -16.86 9.95
CA LYS A 168 -22.92 -16.49 8.87
C LYS A 168 -22.64 -17.30 7.60
N LEU A 169 -21.37 -17.50 7.24
CA LEU A 169 -20.98 -18.27 6.07
C LEU A 169 -21.38 -19.74 6.20
N HIS A 170 -21.09 -20.35 7.36
CA HIS A 170 -21.49 -21.73 7.66
C HIS A 170 -23.01 -21.92 7.59
N ARG A 171 -23.79 -20.94 8.05
CA ARG A 171 -25.27 -20.97 7.94
C ARG A 171 -25.79 -20.77 6.52
N ALA A 172 -25.13 -19.94 5.69
CA ALA A 172 -25.56 -19.65 4.33
C ALA A 172 -25.25 -20.78 3.35
N PHE A 173 -24.12 -21.47 3.53
CA PHE A 173 -23.65 -22.53 2.61
C PHE A 173 -23.83 -23.97 3.17
N GLY A 174 -24.21 -24.11 4.45
CA GLY A 174 -24.54 -25.36 5.14
C GLY A 174 -23.33 -26.10 5.73
N GLU A 175 -23.42 -26.58 6.99
CA GLU A 175 -22.28 -27.09 7.80
C GLU A 175 -21.45 -28.25 7.20
N ASN A 176 -21.88 -28.88 6.09
CA ASN A 176 -21.25 -30.08 5.50
C ASN A 176 -20.96 -29.97 3.99
N ASN A 177 -20.82 -28.77 3.45
CA ASN A 177 -20.48 -28.58 2.04
C ASN A 177 -18.96 -28.40 1.88
N SER A 178 -18.33 -29.19 0.99
CA SER A 178 -16.89 -29.09 0.65
C SER A 178 -16.47 -27.68 0.20
N GLN A 179 -17.42 -26.87 -0.26
CA GLN A 179 -17.23 -25.46 -0.62
C GLN A 179 -16.86 -24.58 0.59
N ILE A 180 -17.41 -24.83 1.78
CA ILE A 180 -17.08 -24.07 3.00
C ILE A 180 -15.67 -24.38 3.47
N GLU A 181 -15.24 -25.65 3.43
CA GLU A 181 -13.87 -26.02 3.78
C GLU A 181 -12.83 -25.32 2.88
N HIS A 182 -13.14 -25.18 1.59
CA HIS A 182 -12.29 -24.43 0.67
C HIS A 182 -12.23 -22.94 1.02
N ILE A 183 -13.35 -22.35 1.42
CA ILE A 183 -13.41 -20.94 1.83
C ILE A 183 -12.63 -20.73 3.14
N ASP A 184 -12.81 -21.58 4.14
CA ASP A 184 -12.08 -21.47 5.41
C ASP A 184 -10.57 -21.62 5.21
N ARG A 185 -10.16 -22.57 4.37
CA ARG A 185 -8.75 -22.75 4.01
C ARG A 185 -8.20 -21.53 3.26
N PHE A 186 -8.98 -20.96 2.34
CA PHE A 186 -8.60 -19.74 1.63
C PHE A 186 -8.45 -18.57 2.61
N LEU A 187 -9.43 -18.33 3.49
CA LEU A 187 -9.38 -17.26 4.50
C LEU A 187 -8.20 -17.42 5.45
N ALA A 188 -7.92 -18.64 5.91
CA ALA A 188 -6.76 -18.95 6.75
C ALA A 188 -5.43 -18.68 6.03
N THR A 189 -5.36 -19.04 4.74
CA THR A 189 -4.18 -18.80 3.90
C THR A 189 -3.96 -17.30 3.68
N VAL A 190 -5.03 -16.55 3.34
CA VAL A 190 -4.99 -15.09 3.17
C VAL A 190 -4.56 -14.41 4.47
N LYS A 191 -5.13 -14.78 5.61
CA LYS A 191 -4.74 -14.25 6.92
C LYS A 191 -3.25 -14.47 7.22
N THR A 192 -2.77 -15.69 7.01
CA THR A 192 -1.37 -16.07 7.26
C THR A 192 -0.42 -15.31 6.33
N TYR A 193 -0.73 -15.28 5.03
CA TYR A 193 0.05 -14.54 4.03
C TYR A 193 0.12 -13.05 4.37
N MET A 194 -1.02 -12.41 4.66
CA MET A 194 -1.07 -10.98 5.01
C MET A 194 -0.30 -10.68 6.28
N THR A 195 -0.35 -11.56 7.29
CA THR A 195 0.38 -11.40 8.55
C THR A 195 1.89 -11.50 8.33
N ILE A 196 2.34 -12.53 7.58
CA ILE A 196 3.76 -12.68 7.23
C ILE A 196 4.22 -11.45 6.44
N LYS A 197 3.44 -11.01 5.46
CA LYS A 197 3.81 -9.86 4.64
C LYS A 197 3.88 -8.58 5.45
N ALA A 198 2.94 -8.35 6.37
CA ALA A 198 2.97 -7.21 7.27
C ALA A 198 4.26 -7.19 8.11
N LEU A 199 4.66 -8.34 8.65
CA LEU A 199 5.86 -8.47 9.48
C LEU A 199 7.14 -8.27 8.66
N VAL A 200 7.22 -8.84 7.46
CA VAL A 200 8.35 -8.65 6.53
C VAL A 200 8.45 -7.18 6.10
N SER A 201 7.34 -6.54 5.76
CA SER A 201 7.34 -5.12 5.39
C SER A 201 7.74 -4.24 6.58
N LEU A 202 7.29 -4.56 7.80
CA LEU A 202 7.69 -3.85 9.02
C LEU A 202 9.20 -3.98 9.26
N ALA A 203 9.74 -5.20 9.17
CA ALA A 203 11.17 -5.44 9.29
C ALA A 203 11.96 -4.69 8.22
N THR A 204 11.48 -4.67 6.97
CA THR A 204 12.09 -3.95 5.86
C THR A 204 12.13 -2.44 6.14
N GLY A 205 11.01 -1.85 6.56
CA GLY A 205 10.94 -0.44 6.95
C GLY A 205 11.89 -0.11 8.10
N ALA A 206 11.94 -0.95 9.14
CA ALA A 206 12.84 -0.76 10.28
C ALA A 206 14.32 -0.83 9.88
N LEU A 207 14.70 -1.79 9.02
CA LEU A 207 16.07 -1.90 8.50
C LEU A 207 16.45 -0.67 7.68
N ILE A 208 15.54 -0.18 6.84
CA ILE A 208 15.76 1.03 6.04
C ILE A 208 15.88 2.26 6.95
N TYR A 209 15.03 2.40 7.97
CA TYR A 209 15.12 3.48 8.94
C TYR A 209 16.50 3.53 9.62
N VAL A 210 16.94 2.39 10.17
CA VAL A 210 18.25 2.29 10.83
C VAL A 210 19.38 2.52 9.84
N GLY A 211 19.31 1.95 8.64
CA GLY A 211 20.32 2.15 7.60
C GLY A 211 20.47 3.62 7.20
N LEU A 212 19.36 4.31 6.98
CA LEU A 212 19.37 5.74 6.61
C LEU A 212 19.84 6.63 7.75
N LEU A 213 19.50 6.31 9.00
CA LEU A 213 20.05 7.00 10.18
C LEU A 213 21.58 6.84 10.26
N LEU A 214 22.11 5.64 10.01
CA LEU A 214 23.55 5.39 10.05
C LEU A 214 24.30 6.10 8.91
N ILE A 215 23.69 6.21 7.73
CA ILE A 215 24.27 6.92 6.57
C ILE A 215 24.12 8.45 6.72
N GLY A 216 23.20 8.92 7.58
CA GLY A 216 22.91 10.33 7.75
C GLY A 216 22.07 10.91 6.61
N VAL A 217 21.19 10.10 6.01
CA VAL A 217 20.26 10.56 4.96
C VAL A 217 19.10 11.31 5.60
N ASP A 218 18.69 12.42 4.98
CA ASP A 218 17.56 13.22 5.42
C ASP A 218 16.24 12.42 5.37
N TYR A 219 15.33 12.73 6.28
CA TYR A 219 13.99 12.14 6.34
C TYR A 219 13.97 10.59 6.42
N PRO A 220 14.79 9.93 7.27
CA PRO A 220 14.91 8.47 7.29
C PRO A 220 13.58 7.77 7.61
N LEU A 221 12.73 8.41 8.43
CA LEU A 221 11.41 7.90 8.80
C LEU A 221 10.42 7.94 7.63
N LEU A 222 10.47 8.99 6.81
CA LEU A 222 9.64 9.11 5.60
C LEU A 222 9.91 7.94 4.65
N TRP A 223 11.19 7.69 4.37
CA TRP A 223 11.63 6.60 3.48
C TRP A 223 11.34 5.22 4.06
N ALA A 224 11.47 5.04 5.37
CA ALA A 224 11.12 3.78 6.03
C ALA A 224 9.62 3.46 5.92
N VAL A 225 8.76 4.45 6.10
CA VAL A 225 7.30 4.29 5.96
C VAL A 225 6.94 4.05 4.49
N LEU A 226 7.54 4.79 3.57
CA LEU A 226 7.34 4.57 2.13
C LEU A 226 7.76 3.14 1.76
N ALA A 227 8.94 2.69 2.20
CA ALA A 227 9.42 1.34 1.92
C ALA A 227 8.54 0.25 2.54
N PHE A 228 8.00 0.47 3.75
CA PHE A 228 7.01 -0.42 4.36
C PHE A 228 5.79 -0.61 3.45
N PHE A 229 5.20 0.49 2.95
CA PHE A 229 4.03 0.42 2.09
C PHE A 229 4.36 -0.14 0.70
N LEU A 230 5.48 0.27 0.09
CA LEU A 230 5.89 -0.21 -1.23
C LEU A 230 6.27 -1.70 -1.22
N ASN A 231 6.86 -2.21 -0.14
CA ASN A 231 7.14 -3.63 0.03
C ASN A 231 5.86 -4.47 0.07
N PHE A 232 4.73 -3.85 0.43
CA PHE A 232 3.43 -4.51 0.48
C PHE A 232 2.83 -4.72 -0.91
N VAL A 233 3.06 -3.80 -1.85
CA VAL A 233 2.56 -3.87 -3.23
C VAL A 233 3.51 -4.75 -4.07
N PRO A 234 3.11 -5.99 -4.46
CA PRO A 234 3.89 -6.76 -5.43
C PRO A 234 4.00 -5.96 -6.73
N ASN A 235 5.15 -6.03 -7.40
CA ASN A 235 5.47 -5.41 -8.70
C ASN A 235 6.05 -3.98 -8.70
N ILE A 236 6.31 -3.33 -7.56
CA ILE A 236 7.08 -2.05 -7.57
C ILE A 236 8.44 -2.24 -8.27
N GLY A 237 9.14 -3.35 -8.01
CA GLY A 237 10.40 -3.68 -8.68
C GLY A 237 10.24 -3.82 -10.20
N SER A 238 9.13 -4.37 -10.67
CA SER A 238 8.79 -4.47 -12.09
C SER A 238 8.46 -3.10 -12.69
N ILE A 239 7.77 -2.22 -11.95
CA ILE A 239 7.43 -0.86 -12.40
C ILE A 239 8.68 0.00 -12.51
N ILE A 240 9.59 -0.06 -11.53
CA ILE A 240 10.89 0.65 -11.59
C ILE A 240 11.75 0.09 -12.72
N ALA A 241 11.77 -1.24 -12.91
CA ALA A 241 12.47 -1.87 -14.04
C ALA A 241 11.83 -1.58 -15.41
N ALA A 242 10.55 -1.20 -15.44
CA ALA A 242 9.81 -0.86 -16.65
C ALA A 242 9.81 0.64 -16.97
N VAL A 243 10.34 1.50 -16.09
CA VAL A 243 10.64 2.90 -16.45
C VAL A 243 11.68 2.82 -17.56
N PRO A 244 11.32 3.15 -18.81
CA PRO A 244 12.24 3.01 -19.92
C PRO A 244 13.37 4.00 -19.67
N THR A 245 14.61 3.55 -19.79
CA THR A 245 15.72 4.44 -20.11
C THR A 245 15.45 5.01 -21.51
N VAL A 246 14.63 6.07 -21.60
CA VAL A 246 14.41 6.85 -22.83
C VAL A 246 14.69 8.32 -22.55
#